data_AF-A0A839XUH6-F1
#
_entry.id   AF-A0A839XUH6-F1
#
_cell.length_a   1.000
_cell.length_b   1.000
_cell.length_c   1.000
_cell.angle_alpha   90.00
_cell.angle_beta   90.00
_cell.angle_gamma   90.00
#
_symmetry.space_group_name_H-M   'P 1'
#
loop_
_entity.id
_entity.type
_entity.pdbx_description
1 polymer ?
#
loop_
_entity_poly.entity_id
_entity_poly.type
_entity_poly.pdbx_seq_one_letter_code
_entity_poly.pdbx_strand_id
1 'polypeptide(L)'
;MSVAQFVFFCGFALVAVAIVAFSVVVVRSARRDDGGPFVSRSLVARLARPGRDRAELQRWAFYLHRVSGLGLFAFLCLHVGDVSLYVISREIYDEVHQVYGSVPMRFAEVGLLFGLLFHTANGLRLVAVDLVDLGLTGSTRALYGVLGVSVVGTLAGAVFILGPVIV
;
A
#
# COMPACT_ATOMS: atom_id res chain seq x y z
N MET A 1 9.95 0.91 -28.23
CA MET A 1 10.42 1.14 -26.86
C MET A 1 11.83 1.70 -26.95
N SER A 2 12.05 2.92 -26.45
CA SER A 2 13.38 3.53 -26.44
C SER A 2 14.29 2.90 -25.37
N VAL A 3 15.59 3.22 -25.40
CA VAL A 3 16.54 2.78 -24.36
C VAL A 3 16.14 3.35 -22.99
N ALA A 4 15.72 4.61 -22.93
CA ALA A 4 15.26 5.24 -21.70
C ALA A 4 14.03 4.54 -21.12
N GLN A 5 13.04 4.21 -21.97
CA GLN A 5 11.86 3.46 -21.57
C GLN A 5 12.22 2.05 -21.06
N PHE A 6 13.12 1.35 -21.76
CA PHE A 6 13.58 0.02 -21.33
C PHE A 6 14.25 0.06 -19.95
N VAL A 7 15.18 1.01 -19.75
CA VAL A 7 15.86 1.19 -18.45
C VAL A 7 14.86 1.53 -17.35
N PHE A 8 13.91 2.41 -17.63
CA PHE A 8 12.82 2.74 -16.71
C PHE A 8 12.02 1.49 -16.33
N PHE A 9 11.61 0.67 -17.31
CA PHE A 9 10.89 -0.58 -17.05
C PHE A 9 11.70 -1.56 -16.20
N CYS A 10 13.00 -1.69 -16.43
CA CYS A 10 13.87 -2.53 -15.59
C CYS A 10 13.92 -2.02 -14.14
N GLY A 11 14.06 -0.70 -13.95
CA GLY A 11 14.02 -0.09 -12.63
C GLY A 11 12.68 -0.28 -11.93
N PHE A 12 11.58 -0.03 -12.63
CA PHE A 12 10.22 -0.24 -12.14
C PHE A 12 9.98 -1.72 -11.76
N ALA A 13 10.39 -2.66 -12.61
CA ALA A 13 10.25 -4.10 -12.35
C ALA A 13 11.05 -4.53 -11.11
N LEU A 14 12.27 -4.03 -10.94
CA LEU A 14 13.09 -4.31 -9.76
C LEU A 14 12.41 -3.79 -8.48
N VAL A 15 11.86 -2.58 -8.53
CA VAL A 15 11.11 -2.02 -7.40
C VAL A 15 9.84 -2.84 -7.12
N ALA A 16 9.09 -3.22 -8.15
CA ALA A 16 7.91 -4.06 -7.99
C ALA A 16 8.26 -5.42 -7.35
N VAL A 17 9.36 -6.05 -7.77
CA VAL A 17 9.86 -7.29 -7.16
C VAL A 17 10.24 -7.08 -5.70
N ALA A 18 10.89 -5.96 -5.35
CA ALA A 18 11.22 -5.64 -3.96
C ALA A 18 9.97 -5.47 -3.09
N ILE A 19 8.94 -4.77 -3.60
CA ILE A 19 7.66 -4.59 -2.92
C ILE A 19 6.96 -5.94 -2.72
N VAL A 20 6.94 -6.80 -3.74
CA VAL A 20 6.33 -8.14 -3.66
C VAL A 20 7.09 -9.01 -2.66
N ALA A 21 8.42 -9.03 -2.71
CA ALA A 21 9.26 -9.78 -1.78
C ALA A 21 9.02 -9.34 -0.34
N PHE A 22 8.98 -8.04 -0.09
CA PHE A 22 8.66 -7.50 1.24
C PHE A 22 7.23 -7.86 1.67
N SER A 23 6.25 -7.74 0.78
CA SER A 23 4.86 -8.13 1.07
C SER A 23 4.78 -9.61 1.46
N VAL A 24 5.51 -10.48 0.77
CA VAL A 24 5.64 -11.90 1.12
C VAL A 24 6.32 -12.08 2.47
N VAL A 25 7.38 -11.32 2.79
CA VAL A 25 8.03 -11.36 4.11
C VAL A 25 7.07 -10.93 5.21
N VAL A 26 6.32 -9.84 5.03
CA VAL A 26 5.32 -9.35 5.99
C VAL A 26 4.24 -10.41 6.22
N VAL A 27 3.69 -10.99 5.14
CA VAL A 27 2.66 -12.04 5.23
C VAL A 27 3.21 -13.34 5.80
N ARG A 28 4.49 -13.68 5.59
CA ARG A 28 5.13 -14.85 6.19
C ARG A 28 5.48 -14.65 7.66
N SER A 29 5.96 -13.47 8.05
CA SER A 29 6.18 -13.11 9.45
C SER A 29 4.86 -13.16 10.21
N ALA A 30 3.83 -12.55 9.62
CA ALA A 30 2.46 -12.60 10.11
C ALA A 30 2.03 -14.02 10.48
N ARG A 31 2.16 -14.97 9.53
CA ARG A 31 1.83 -16.40 9.66
C ARG A 31 2.69 -17.20 10.66
N ARG A 32 3.78 -16.60 11.15
CA ARG A 32 4.66 -17.20 12.17
C ARG A 32 4.36 -16.63 13.54
N ASP A 33 4.03 -15.34 13.62
CA ASP A 33 3.77 -14.62 14.86
C ASP A 33 2.37 -14.90 15.44
N ASP A 34 1.46 -15.45 14.63
CA ASP A 34 0.16 -16.00 15.03
C ASP A 34 0.24 -17.44 15.58
N GLY A 35 1.43 -18.03 15.79
CA GLY A 35 1.54 -19.25 16.58
C GLY A 35 2.78 -20.14 16.52
N GLY A 36 3.72 -19.91 15.61
CA GLY A 36 4.91 -20.75 15.43
C GLY A 36 4.63 -22.23 15.09
N PRO A 37 5.66 -23.02 14.74
CA PRO A 37 5.51 -24.43 14.35
C PRO A 37 5.23 -25.41 15.51
N PHE A 38 5.08 -24.92 16.74
CA PHE A 38 4.89 -25.78 17.92
C PHE A 38 3.56 -25.50 18.61
N VAL A 39 2.74 -26.54 18.74
CA VAL A 39 1.48 -26.49 19.49
C VAL A 39 1.79 -26.34 20.98
N SER A 40 1.64 -25.13 21.51
CA SER A 40 1.75 -24.85 22.95
C SER A 40 0.37 -24.78 23.62
N ARG A 41 0.29 -25.03 24.92
CA ARG A 41 -0.98 -24.86 25.67
C ARG A 41 -1.53 -23.43 25.61
N SER A 42 -0.66 -22.43 25.44
CA SER A 42 -1.07 -21.03 25.24
C SER A 42 -1.58 -20.76 23.82
N LEU A 43 -1.08 -21.45 22.81
CA LEU A 43 -1.63 -21.46 21.45
C LEU A 43 -3.04 -22.07 21.45
N VAL A 44 -3.23 -23.22 22.10
CA VAL A 44 -4.55 -23.86 22.23
C VAL A 44 -5.52 -22.95 22.99
N ALA A 45 -5.08 -22.26 24.05
CA ALA A 45 -5.91 -21.28 24.75
C ALA A 45 -6.25 -20.02 23.93
N ARG A 46 -5.37 -19.61 23.00
CA ARG A 46 -5.62 -18.50 22.06
C ARG A 46 -6.54 -18.92 20.90
N LEU A 47 -6.39 -20.14 20.39
CA LEU A 47 -7.23 -20.75 19.35
C LEU A 47 -8.60 -21.17 19.88
N ALA A 48 -8.71 -21.48 21.18
CA ALA A 48 -9.97 -21.75 21.86
C ALA A 48 -10.81 -20.49 22.13
N ARG A 49 -10.28 -19.29 21.83
CA ARG A 49 -11.08 -18.06 21.80
C ARG A 49 -11.93 -18.07 20.52
N PRO A 50 -13.25 -17.89 20.59
CA PRO A 50 -14.08 -17.79 19.40
C PRO A 50 -13.52 -16.71 18.47
N GLY A 51 -13.15 -17.10 17.25
CA GLY A 51 -12.73 -16.20 16.19
C GLY A 51 -13.92 -15.43 15.64
N ARG A 52 -14.43 -14.45 16.40
CA ARG A 52 -15.39 -13.46 15.92
C ARG A 52 -15.00 -12.07 16.38
N ASP A 53 -14.95 -11.17 15.41
CA ASP A 53 -15.10 -9.72 15.49
C ASP A 53 -13.89 -8.89 15.95
N ARG A 54 -13.54 -7.91 15.10
CA ARG A 54 -12.62 -6.77 15.35
C ARG A 54 -11.12 -7.08 15.33
N ALA A 55 -10.62 -8.04 16.09
CA ALA A 55 -9.16 -8.29 16.20
C ALA A 55 -8.50 -8.71 14.87
N GLU A 56 -9.20 -9.48 14.04
CA GLU A 56 -8.77 -9.89 12.70
C GLU A 56 -8.61 -8.69 11.75
N LEU A 57 -9.59 -7.77 11.75
CA LEU A 57 -9.54 -6.56 10.92
C LEU A 57 -8.37 -5.65 11.30
N GLN A 58 -8.08 -5.57 12.61
CA GLN A 58 -6.92 -4.83 13.09
C GLN A 58 -5.60 -5.41 12.58
N ARG A 59 -5.50 -6.73 12.51
CA ARG A 59 -4.31 -7.42 12.00
C ARG A 59 -4.11 -7.16 10.51
N TRP A 60 -5.17 -7.21 9.70
CA TRP A 60 -5.09 -6.84 8.28
C TRP A 60 -4.72 -5.36 8.06
N ALA A 61 -5.29 -4.45 8.86
CA ALA A 61 -4.96 -3.04 8.79
C ALA A 61 -3.47 -2.78 9.08
N PHE A 62 -2.89 -3.51 10.02
CA PHE A 62 -1.45 -3.46 10.30
C PHE A 62 -0.59 -3.90 9.11
N TYR A 63 -0.94 -5.00 8.43
CA TYR A 63 -0.20 -5.45 7.25
C TYR A 63 -0.30 -4.45 6.10
N LEU A 64 -1.52 -4.00 5.81
CA LEU A 64 -1.76 -3.05 4.74
C LEU A 64 -1.02 -1.74 5.00
N HIS A 65 -0.90 -1.30 6.25
CA HIS A 65 -0.15 -0.09 6.60
C HIS A 65 1.35 -0.22 6.33
N ARG A 66 1.95 -1.38 6.63
CA ARG A 66 3.37 -1.63 6.34
C ARG A 66 3.65 -1.76 4.85
N VAL A 67 2.83 -2.53 4.14
CA VAL A 67 2.98 -2.73 2.70
C VAL A 67 2.78 -1.41 1.95
N SER A 68 1.75 -0.64 2.30
CA SER A 68 1.54 0.70 1.72
C SER A 68 2.70 1.64 2.06
N GLY A 69 3.22 1.63 3.28
CA GLY A 69 4.36 2.48 3.66
C GLY A 69 5.62 2.20 2.84
N LEU A 70 5.97 0.92 2.63
CA LEU A 70 7.08 0.58 1.74
C LEU A 70 6.77 0.94 0.28
N GLY A 71 5.55 0.67 -0.19
CA GLY A 71 5.12 1.02 -1.54
C GLY A 71 5.24 2.53 -1.82
N LEU A 72 4.84 3.36 -0.87
CA LEU A 72 4.96 4.82 -0.94
C LEU A 72 6.42 5.28 -0.88
N PHE A 73 7.25 4.69 -0.02
CA PHE A 73 8.67 4.98 0.01
C PHE A 73 9.35 4.65 -1.34
N ALA A 74 9.06 3.47 -1.89
CA ALA A 74 9.59 3.05 -3.16
C ALA A 74 9.08 3.92 -4.33
N PHE A 75 7.80 4.28 -4.32
CA PHE A 75 7.24 5.28 -5.22
C PHE A 75 7.98 6.62 -5.10
N LEU A 76 8.22 7.12 -3.88
CA LEU A 76 8.90 8.40 -3.69
C LEU A 76 10.33 8.38 -4.26
N CYS A 77 11.07 7.29 -4.08
CA CYS A 77 12.40 7.14 -4.69
C CYS A 77 12.34 7.17 -6.22
N LEU A 78 11.40 6.43 -6.82
CA LEU A 78 11.20 6.44 -8.27
C LEU A 78 10.74 7.81 -8.76
N HIS A 79 9.82 8.44 -8.04
CA HIS A 79 9.21 9.72 -8.37
C HIS A 79 10.22 10.87 -8.33
N VAL A 80 11.06 10.93 -7.29
CA VAL A 80 12.15 11.91 -7.26
C VAL A 80 13.11 11.70 -8.43
N GLY A 81 13.40 10.44 -8.76
CA GLY A 81 14.22 10.08 -9.92
C GLY A 81 13.60 10.52 -11.25
N ASP A 82 12.32 10.24 -11.47
CA ASP A 82 11.64 10.53 -12.74
C ASP A 82 11.46 12.03 -12.99
N VAL A 83 11.05 12.81 -11.98
CA VAL A 83 10.90 14.27 -12.14
C VAL A 83 12.26 14.94 -12.31
N SER A 84 13.33 14.36 -11.75
CA SER A 84 14.70 14.89 -11.95
C SER A 84 15.16 14.80 -13.41
N LEU A 85 14.61 13.88 -14.21
CA LEU A 85 14.92 13.76 -15.63
C LEU A 85 14.62 15.05 -16.40
N TYR A 86 13.62 15.82 -15.97
CA TYR A 86 13.26 17.09 -16.60
C TYR A 86 14.42 18.09 -16.64
N VAL A 87 15.27 18.08 -15.60
CA VAL A 87 16.46 18.94 -15.51
C VAL A 87 17.63 18.37 -16.32
N ILE A 88 17.70 17.04 -16.48
CA ILE A 88 18.78 16.35 -17.20
C ILE A 88 18.56 16.41 -18.72
N SER A 89 17.38 15.99 -19.19
CA SER A 89 16.98 16.04 -20.59
C SER A 89 15.46 15.97 -20.69
N ARG A 90 14.86 17.02 -21.27
CA ARG A 90 13.42 17.07 -21.54
C ARG A 90 12.95 15.94 -22.45
N GLU A 91 13.78 15.56 -23.43
CA GLU A 91 13.47 14.46 -24.34
C GLU A 91 13.36 13.13 -23.60
N ILE A 92 14.32 12.82 -22.71
CA ILE A 92 14.28 11.60 -21.89
C ILE A 92 13.09 11.64 -20.93
N TYR A 93 12.81 12.80 -20.33
CA TYR A 93 11.66 12.99 -19.47
C TYR A 93 10.35 12.67 -20.20
N ASP A 94 10.16 13.25 -21.39
CA ASP A 94 8.96 13.04 -22.22
C ASP A 94 8.84 11.58 -22.65
N GLU A 95 9.94 10.92 -23.08
CA GLU A 95 9.94 9.51 -23.44
C GLU A 95 9.52 8.59 -22.30
N VAL A 96 10.02 8.82 -21.08
CA VAL A 96 9.65 8.05 -19.89
C VAL A 96 8.21 8.35 -19.49
N HIS A 97 7.76 9.61 -19.58
CA HIS A 97 6.40 9.99 -19.19
C HIS A 97 5.31 9.45 -20.12
N GLN A 98 5.65 9.10 -21.37
CA GLN A 98 4.73 8.33 -22.22
C GLN A 98 4.35 6.97 -21.60
N VAL A 99 5.24 6.34 -20.83
CA VAL A 99 4.96 5.06 -20.15
C VAL A 99 3.93 5.25 -19.03
N TYR A 100 4.03 6.32 -18.26
CA TYR A 100 3.07 6.65 -17.20
C TYR A 100 1.65 6.85 -17.71
N GLY A 101 1.49 7.35 -18.93
CA GLY A 101 0.18 7.50 -19.57
C GLY A 101 -0.51 6.20 -19.98
N SER A 102 0.20 5.06 -19.96
CA SER A 102 -0.33 3.77 -20.40
C SER A 102 -1.42 3.22 -19.47
N VAL A 103 -2.32 2.40 -20.03
CA VAL A 103 -3.44 1.80 -19.28
C VAL A 103 -2.98 1.05 -18.03
N PRO A 104 -1.97 0.17 -18.06
CA PRO A 104 -1.52 -0.53 -16.85
C PRO A 104 -0.99 0.42 -15.77
N MET A 105 -0.27 1.48 -16.17
CA MET A 105 0.27 2.46 -15.23
C MET A 105 -0.82 3.30 -14.57
N ARG A 106 -1.89 3.63 -15.29
CA ARG A 106 -3.07 4.30 -14.70
C ARG A 106 -3.76 3.42 -13.66
N PHE A 107 -3.90 2.11 -13.89
CA PHE A 107 -4.40 1.20 -12.86
C PHE A 107 -3.46 1.11 -11.65
N ALA A 108 -2.15 1.11 -11.88
CA ALA A 108 -1.16 1.18 -10.80
C ALA A 108 -1.28 2.48 -9.99
N GLU A 109 -1.54 3.61 -10.65
CA GLU A 109 -1.78 4.92 -10.02
C GLU A 109 -3.03 4.90 -9.13
N VAL A 110 -4.12 4.26 -9.55
CA VAL A 110 -5.31 4.05 -8.70
C VAL A 110 -4.96 3.25 -7.44
N GLY A 111 -4.17 2.18 -7.60
CA GLY A 111 -3.68 1.39 -6.46
C GLY A 111 -2.78 2.19 -5.52
N LEU A 112 -1.90 3.03 -6.09
CA LEU A 112 -1.03 3.93 -5.34
C LEU A 112 -1.84 4.96 -4.55
N LEU A 113 -2.89 5.55 -5.16
CA LEU A 113 -3.80 6.47 -4.49
C LEU A 113 -4.49 5.82 -3.29
N PHE A 114 -4.98 4.59 -3.43
CA PHE A 114 -5.52 3.84 -2.30
C PHE A 114 -4.48 3.61 -1.22
N GLY A 115 -3.27 3.18 -1.59
CA GLY A 115 -2.15 2.99 -0.67
C GLY A 115 -1.83 4.25 0.11
N LEU A 116 -1.78 5.41 -0.57
CA LEU A 116 -1.56 6.72 0.04
C LEU A 116 -2.63 7.07 1.07
N LEU A 117 -3.89 7.07 0.64
CA LEU A 117 -5.02 7.45 1.52
C LEU A 117 -5.12 6.52 2.73
N PHE A 118 -5.01 5.21 2.51
CA PHE A 118 -5.03 4.23 3.59
C PHE A 118 -3.84 4.40 4.55
N HIS A 119 -2.62 4.55 4.02
CA HIS A 119 -1.42 4.67 4.86
C HIS A 119 -1.51 5.89 5.77
N THR A 120 -1.87 7.05 5.21
CA THR A 120 -2.00 8.30 5.95
C THR A 120 -3.13 8.22 6.97
N ALA A 121 -4.33 7.81 6.56
CA ALA A 121 -5.48 7.76 7.46
C ALA A 121 -5.31 6.70 8.56
N ASN A 122 -4.76 5.53 8.22
CA ASN A 122 -4.46 4.51 9.23
C ASN A 122 -3.32 4.93 10.17
N GLY A 123 -2.31 5.66 9.67
CA GLY A 123 -1.27 6.25 10.52
C GLY A 123 -1.84 7.22 11.56
N LEU A 124 -2.73 8.13 11.13
CA LEU A 124 -3.44 9.02 12.04
C LEU A 124 -4.31 8.28 13.06
N ARG A 125 -4.97 7.19 12.63
CA ARG A 125 -5.70 6.31 13.53
C ARG A 125 -4.78 5.68 14.58
N LEU A 126 -3.60 5.19 14.19
CA LEU A 126 -2.63 4.60 15.13
C LEU A 126 -2.15 5.63 16.15
N VAL A 127 -1.82 6.85 15.70
CA VAL A 127 -1.49 7.98 16.60
C VAL A 127 -2.64 8.25 17.57
N ALA A 128 -3.89 8.27 17.12
CA ALA A 128 -5.04 8.45 18.01
C ALA A 128 -5.21 7.31 19.02
N VAL A 129 -4.96 6.05 18.62
CA VAL A 129 -4.95 4.91 19.55
C VAL A 129 -3.89 5.10 20.64
N ASP A 130 -2.69 5.56 20.28
CA ASP A 130 -1.57 5.72 21.22
C ASP A 130 -1.76 6.92 22.16
N LEU A 131 -2.38 8.01 21.68
CA LEU A 131 -2.55 9.25 22.46
C LEU A 131 -3.75 9.23 23.41
N VAL A 132 -4.88 8.62 23.02
CA VAL A 132 -6.13 8.69 23.79
C VAL A 132 -6.72 7.32 24.15
N ASP A 133 -6.00 6.22 23.90
CA ASP A 133 -6.39 4.84 24.19
C ASP A 133 -7.85 4.52 23.80
N LEU A 134 -8.12 4.52 22.49
CA LEU A 134 -9.46 4.29 21.93
C LEU A 134 -10.07 2.91 22.28
N GLY A 135 -9.28 1.99 22.86
CA GLY A 135 -9.64 0.60 23.07
C GLY A 135 -10.00 -0.15 21.77
N LEU A 136 -10.27 -1.45 21.87
CA LEU A 136 -10.53 -2.27 20.69
C LEU A 136 -11.79 -1.83 19.90
N THR A 137 -12.83 -1.39 20.60
CA THR A 137 -14.09 -0.94 19.98
C THR A 137 -13.93 0.38 19.23
N GLY A 138 -13.35 1.40 19.86
CA GLY A 138 -13.14 2.71 19.23
C GLY A 138 -12.16 2.60 18.07
N SER A 139 -11.07 1.86 18.28
CA SER A 139 -10.06 1.57 17.26
C SER A 139 -10.64 0.88 16.02
N THR A 140 -11.65 0.03 16.19
CA THR A 140 -12.36 -0.62 15.06
C THR A 140 -13.32 0.32 14.34
N ARG A 141 -14.06 1.16 15.07
CA ARG A 141 -14.90 2.19 14.45
C ARG A 141 -14.06 3.16 13.62
N ALA A 142 -12.93 3.59 14.16
CA ALA A 142 -11.97 4.41 13.44
C ALA A 142 -11.43 3.70 12.19
N LEU A 143 -11.15 2.39 12.27
CA LEU A 143 -10.71 1.61 11.11
C LEU A 143 -11.76 1.58 9.98
N TYR A 144 -13.05 1.47 10.30
CA TYR A 144 -14.10 1.59 9.28
C TYR A 144 -14.13 2.98 8.64
N GLY A 145 -13.91 4.04 9.42
CA GLY A 145 -13.77 5.40 8.90
C GLY A 145 -12.57 5.53 7.94
N VAL A 146 -11.42 4.99 8.34
CA VAL A 146 -10.20 4.93 7.50
C VAL A 146 -10.48 4.22 6.18
N LEU A 147 -11.12 3.04 6.23
CA LEU A 147 -11.47 2.28 5.02
C LEU A 147 -12.47 3.04 4.16
N GLY A 148 -13.50 3.64 4.75
CA GLY A 148 -14.50 4.43 4.05
C GLY A 148 -13.89 5.62 3.31
N VAL A 149 -13.06 6.42 3.99
CA VAL A 149 -12.36 7.57 3.37
C VAL A 149 -11.42 7.11 2.26
N SER A 150 -10.66 6.03 2.49
CA SER A 150 -9.70 5.52 1.51
C SER A 150 -10.42 5.03 0.25
N VAL A 151 -11.47 4.20 0.40
CA VAL A 151 -12.22 3.66 -0.74
C VAL A 151 -12.96 4.77 -1.49
N VAL A 152 -13.70 5.64 -0.79
CA VAL A 152 -14.45 6.71 -1.45
C VAL A 152 -13.51 7.69 -2.17
N GLY A 153 -12.41 8.09 -1.51
CA GLY A 153 -11.40 8.95 -2.12
C GLY A 153 -10.73 8.31 -3.34
N THR A 154 -10.39 7.02 -3.26
CA THR A 154 -9.85 6.29 -4.41
C THR A 154 -10.85 6.20 -5.55
N LEU A 155 -12.12 5.89 -5.28
CA LEU A 155 -13.14 5.82 -6.34
C LEU A 155 -13.35 7.17 -7.02
N ALA A 156 -13.41 8.26 -6.24
CA ALA A 156 -13.49 9.60 -6.78
C ALA A 156 -12.27 9.95 -7.65
N GLY A 157 -11.05 9.66 -7.16
CA GLY A 157 -9.82 9.87 -7.93
C GLY A 157 -9.72 8.98 -9.18
N ALA A 158 -10.20 7.74 -9.10
CA ALA A 158 -10.18 6.79 -10.20
C ALA A 158 -10.99 7.28 -11.41
N VAL A 159 -12.08 8.05 -11.20
CA VAL A 159 -12.83 8.68 -12.30
C VAL A 159 -11.93 9.60 -13.14
N PHE A 160 -11.04 10.36 -12.49
CA PHE A 160 -10.11 11.26 -13.18
C PHE A 160 -8.91 10.50 -13.77
N ILE A 161 -8.34 9.57 -12.99
CA ILE A 161 -7.17 8.78 -13.41
C ILE A 161 -7.51 7.86 -14.58
N LEU A 162 -8.71 7.28 -14.61
CA LEU A 162 -9.12 6.36 -15.68
C LEU A 162 -9.94 7.05 -16.78
N GLY A 163 -10.36 8.30 -16.59
CA GLY A 163 -11.15 9.07 -17.55
C GLY A 163 -10.62 8.98 -18.98
N PRO A 164 -9.33 9.26 -19.25
CA PRO A 164 -8.75 9.18 -20.60
C PRO A 164 -8.71 7.79 -21.24
N VAL A 165 -9.04 6.73 -20.49
CA VAL A 165 -9.06 5.34 -20.97
C VAL A 165 -10.50 4.85 -21.16
N ILE A 166 -11.44 5.36 -20.36
CA ILE A 166 -12.82 4.86 -20.27
C ILE A 166 -13.80 5.74 -21.05
N VAL A 167 -13.48 7.03 -21.24
CA VAL A 167 -14.30 8.05 -21.91
C VAL A 167 -13.65 8.48 -23.21
#